data_AF-A0A8T4J405-F1
#
_entry.id   AF-A0A8T4J405-F1
#
_cell.length_a   1.000
_cell.length_b   1.000
_cell.length_c   1.000
_cell.angle_alpha   90.00
_cell.angle_beta   90.00
_cell.angle_gamma   90.00
#
_symmetry.space_group_name_H-M   'P 1'
#
loop_
_entity.id
_entity.type
_entity.pdbx_description
1 polymer ?
#
loop_
_entity_poly.entity_id
_entity_poly.type
_entity_poly.pdbx_seq_one_letter_code
_entity_poly.pdbx_strand_id
1 'polypeptide(L)'
;RGRQLLGAGHGVRGDREQRRRAEELTAAYGVALPEVNVGGGMAVDYGDPAARFDWSAYGAGLARLLADRPGLVLRVEPGRALSAYCGYYATEVLDVKASHGEEFAVLRGGTHHLRTPAAKGHDQPCAVVPVDAWPHPWPRGALAGERAGLVGQLCTPKDVLARAARASTSFG
;
A
#
# COMPACT_ATOMS: atom_id res chain seq x y z
N ARG A 1 13.53 -4.80 -7.94
CA ARG A 1 12.49 -4.97 -6.89
C ARG A 1 12.88 -4.04 -5.72
N GLY A 2 12.11 -2.99 -5.43
CA GLY A 2 12.38 -2.13 -4.28
C GLY A 2 12.13 -2.89 -2.97
N ARG A 3 13.11 -2.87 -2.06
CA ARG A 3 13.03 -3.47 -0.72
C ARG A 3 12.03 -2.66 0.11
N GLN A 4 11.11 -3.33 0.80
CA GLN A 4 10.21 -2.67 1.75
C GLN A 4 10.93 -2.58 3.10
N LEU A 5 11.09 -1.37 3.62
CA LEU A 5 11.68 -1.08 4.92
C LEU A 5 10.61 -1.37 5.97
N LEU A 6 10.68 -2.56 6.56
CA LEU A 6 9.76 -3.04 7.59
C LEU A 6 10.07 -2.30 8.92
N GLY A 7 9.63 -1.04 8.99
CA GLY A 7 9.77 -0.16 10.15
C GLY A 7 11.00 0.76 10.11
N ALA A 8 10.90 1.87 10.85
CA ALA A 8 11.90 2.93 10.88
C ALA A 8 13.31 2.43 11.24
N GLY A 9 13.43 1.52 12.21
CA GLY A 9 14.71 0.94 12.62
C GLY A 9 15.41 0.10 11.55
N HIS A 10 14.66 -0.56 10.67
CA HIS A 10 15.23 -1.28 9.52
C HIS A 10 15.67 -0.33 8.40
N GLY A 11 14.93 0.77 8.21
CA GLY A 11 15.32 1.84 7.29
C GLY A 11 16.68 2.43 7.65
N VAL A 12 16.82 2.92 8.88
CA VAL A 12 18.06 3.55 9.37
C VAL A 12 19.28 2.63 9.28
N ARG A 13 19.10 1.30 9.43
CA ARG A 13 20.20 0.34 9.25
C ARG A 13 20.68 0.26 7.81
N GLY A 14 19.77 0.21 6.84
CA GLY A 14 20.12 0.20 5.41
C GLY A 14 20.81 1.50 4.99
N ASP A 15 20.31 2.63 5.48
CA ASP A 15 20.82 3.97 5.19
C ASP A 15 22.26 4.14 5.71
N ARG A 16 22.56 3.53 6.88
CA ARG A 16 23.93 3.50 7.43
C ARG A 16 24.91 2.77 6.50
N GLU A 17 24.49 1.67 5.89
CA GLU A 17 25.34 0.91 4.96
C GLU A 17 25.62 1.71 3.69
N GLN A 18 24.62 2.42 3.18
CA GLN A 18 24.78 3.30 2.01
C GLN A 18 25.70 4.49 2.31
N ARG A 19 25.54 5.14 3.47
CA ARG A 19 26.48 6.17 3.94
C ARG A 19 27.91 5.63 4.01
N ARG A 20 28.10 4.46 4.62
CA ARG A 20 29.43 3.85 4.74
C ARG A 20 30.07 3.60 3.37
N ARG A 21 29.33 3.04 2.40
CA ARG A 21 29.84 2.82 1.05
C ARG A 21 30.19 4.14 0.33
N ALA A 22 29.38 5.17 0.50
CA ALA A 22 29.68 6.50 -0.01
C ALA A 22 31.02 7.02 0.54
N GLU A 23 31.24 6.90 1.84
CA GLU A 23 32.50 7.32 2.48
C GLU A 23 33.71 6.51 1.97
N GLU A 24 33.56 5.20 1.76
CA GLU A 24 34.60 4.35 1.18
C GLU A 24 34.97 4.79 -0.25
N LEU A 25 33.99 5.17 -1.07
CA LEU A 25 34.22 5.69 -2.43
C LEU A 25 34.91 7.06 -2.41
N THR A 26 34.51 7.97 -1.51
CA THR A 26 35.19 9.26 -1.33
C THR A 26 36.66 9.06 -0.96
N ALA A 27 36.95 8.15 -0.03
CA ALA A 27 38.32 7.87 0.39
C ALA A 27 39.15 7.23 -0.73
N ALA A 28 38.56 6.34 -1.54
CA ALA A 28 39.26 5.65 -2.62
C ALA A 28 39.55 6.55 -3.84
N TYR A 29 38.65 7.49 -4.15
CA TYR A 29 38.70 8.26 -5.40
C TYR A 29 38.88 9.77 -5.22
N GLY A 30 38.93 10.28 -3.98
CA GLY A 30 39.09 11.70 -3.69
C GLY A 30 37.89 12.57 -4.10
N VAL A 31 36.72 11.97 -4.30
CA VAL A 31 35.50 12.67 -4.75
C VAL A 31 34.68 13.11 -3.55
N ALA A 32 34.40 14.42 -3.45
CA ALA A 32 33.52 14.96 -2.43
C ALA A 32 32.07 14.48 -2.61
N LEU A 33 31.44 14.03 -1.52
CA LEU A 33 30.04 13.61 -1.49
C LEU A 33 29.23 14.54 -0.57
N PRO A 34 28.72 15.68 -1.07
CA PRO A 34 27.89 16.58 -0.28
C PRO A 34 26.50 15.99 0.00
N GLU A 35 26.06 15.00 -0.78
CA GLU A 35 24.75 14.37 -0.66
C GLU A 35 24.85 12.85 -0.84
N VAL A 36 24.10 12.11 -0.03
CA VAL A 36 23.85 10.67 -0.20
C VAL A 36 22.34 10.44 -0.24
N ASN A 37 21.87 9.89 -1.36
CA ASN A 37 20.48 9.50 -1.53
C ASN A 37 20.28 8.06 -1.05
N VAL A 38 19.45 7.88 -0.03
CA VAL A 38 19.14 6.58 0.56
C VAL A 38 17.88 5.94 -0.03
N GLY A 39 17.25 6.64 -0.97
CA GLY A 39 16.08 6.17 -1.72
C GLY A 39 14.81 6.14 -0.88
N GLY A 40 13.86 5.31 -1.33
CA GLY A 40 12.57 5.11 -0.68
C GLY A 40 12.46 3.74 0.00
N GLY A 41 11.25 3.19 -0.02
CA GLY A 41 10.99 1.84 0.49
C GLY A 41 10.25 1.79 1.81
N MET A 42 9.95 2.93 2.43
CA MET A 42 9.10 3.02 3.61
C MET A 42 7.80 2.22 3.40
N ALA A 43 7.48 1.37 4.36
CA ALA A 43 6.41 0.39 4.25
C ALA A 43 5.02 1.05 4.20
N VAL A 44 4.11 0.36 3.51
CA VAL A 44 2.66 0.54 3.64
C VAL A 44 2.12 -0.82 3.98
N ASP A 45 1.33 -0.89 5.05
CA ASP A 45 0.62 -2.08 5.45
C ASP A 45 -0.81 -2.00 4.91
N TYR A 46 -1.16 -2.93 4.03
CA TYR A 46 -2.51 -3.05 3.47
C TYR A 46 -3.38 -4.03 4.28
N GLY A 47 -2.81 -4.78 5.23
CA GLY A 47 -3.58 -5.57 6.19
C GLY A 47 -4.03 -4.73 7.39
N ASP A 48 -3.20 -3.77 7.79
CA ASP A 48 -3.50 -2.77 8.82
C ASP A 48 -3.21 -1.35 8.32
N PRO A 49 -4.16 -0.70 7.63
CA PRO A 49 -3.97 0.66 7.10
C PRO A 49 -3.75 1.74 8.17
N ALA A 50 -4.06 1.46 9.45
CA ALA A 50 -3.81 2.38 10.55
C ALA A 50 -2.34 2.34 10.99
N ALA A 51 -1.64 1.21 10.80
CA ALA A 51 -0.21 1.05 11.08
C ALA A 51 0.68 1.77 10.05
N ARG A 52 0.70 3.11 10.11
CA ARG A 52 1.52 3.95 9.23
C ARG A 52 3.00 3.88 9.59
N PHE A 53 3.85 4.13 8.58
CA PHE A 53 5.29 4.23 8.80
C PHE A 53 5.63 5.36 9.77
N ASP A 54 6.46 5.04 10.77
CA ASP A 54 6.88 6.00 11.80
C ASP A 54 7.96 6.96 11.26
N TRP A 55 7.49 8.06 10.66
CA TRP A 55 8.34 9.12 10.12
C TRP A 55 9.17 9.83 11.19
N SER A 56 8.62 9.99 12.39
CA SER A 56 9.30 10.69 13.49
C SER A 56 10.50 9.88 13.99
N ALA A 57 10.32 8.58 14.24
CA ALA A 57 11.43 7.71 14.62
C ALA A 57 12.47 7.56 13.51
N TYR A 58 12.02 7.51 12.24
CA TYR A 58 12.92 7.45 11.09
C TYR A 58 13.78 8.72 10.98
N GLY A 59 13.16 9.90 11.05
CA GLY A 59 13.86 11.19 11.05
C GLY A 59 14.85 11.33 12.21
N ALA A 60 14.47 10.91 13.43
CA ALA A 60 15.39 10.88 14.56
C ALA A 60 16.57 9.94 14.33
N GLY A 61 16.35 8.81 13.65
CA GLY A 61 17.41 7.89 13.24
C GLY A 61 18.37 8.49 12.22
N LEU A 62 17.84 9.16 11.19
CA LEU A 62 18.65 9.88 10.20
C LEU A 62 19.47 11.00 10.83
N ALA A 63 18.89 11.77 11.74
CA ALA A 63 19.61 12.82 12.48
C ALA A 63 20.79 12.24 13.27
N ARG A 64 20.63 11.08 13.93
CA ARG A 64 21.73 10.40 14.60
C ARG A 64 22.81 9.89 13.64
N LEU A 65 22.45 9.49 12.42
CA LEU A 65 23.42 9.08 11.40
C LEU A 65 24.24 10.25 10.85
N LEU A 66 23.71 11.47 10.90
CA LEU A 66 24.37 12.69 10.44
C LEU A 66 25.16 13.41 11.53
N ALA A 67 25.04 12.99 12.79
CA ALA A 67 25.61 13.69 13.94
C ALA A 67 27.13 13.87 13.85
N ASP A 68 27.86 12.93 13.24
CA ASP A 68 29.32 12.97 13.06
C ASP A 68 29.76 13.56 11.71
N ARG A 69 28.83 13.99 10.85
CA ARG A 69 29.10 14.47 9.48
C ARG A 69 28.39 15.80 9.18
N PRO A 70 28.80 16.90 9.86
CA PRO A 70 28.26 18.21 9.54
C PRO A 70 28.54 18.55 8.06
N GLY A 71 27.48 18.93 7.33
CA GLY A 71 27.55 19.27 5.91
C GLY A 71 27.18 18.16 4.93
N LEU A 72 27.05 16.90 5.38
CA LEU A 72 26.49 15.83 4.56
C LEU A 72 24.96 15.93 4.55
N VAL A 73 24.36 15.91 3.36
CA VAL A 73 22.91 15.86 3.18
C VAL A 73 22.48 14.40 2.93
N LEU A 74 21.51 13.90 3.68
CA LEU A 74 20.81 12.66 3.33
C LEU A 74 19.50 12.99 2.60
N ARG A 75 19.30 12.38 1.43
CA ARG A 75 18.06 12.49 0.65
C ARG A 75 17.27 11.19 0.73
N VAL A 76 15.96 11.31 0.94
CA VAL A 76 15.00 10.20 0.91
C VAL A 76 13.99 10.40 -0.22
N GLU A 77 13.48 9.31 -0.78
CA GLU A 77 12.55 9.31 -1.92
C GLU A 77 11.23 8.59 -1.59
N PRO A 78 10.41 9.16 -0.68
CA PRO A 78 9.16 8.53 -0.29
C PRO A 78 8.12 8.64 -1.41
N GLY A 79 7.73 7.50 -1.97
CA GLY A 79 6.60 7.44 -2.91
C GLY A 79 5.34 6.94 -2.22
N ARG A 80 5.11 5.62 -2.34
CA ARG A 80 3.92 4.92 -1.86
C ARG A 80 3.55 5.21 -0.40
N ALA A 81 4.52 5.38 0.49
CA ALA A 81 4.25 5.65 1.91
C ALA A 81 3.62 7.02 2.19
N LEU A 82 3.69 7.96 1.23
CA LEU A 82 2.98 9.23 1.30
C LEU A 82 1.67 9.16 0.50
N SER A 83 1.72 8.63 -0.72
CA SER A 83 0.60 8.74 -1.66
C SER A 83 -0.51 7.70 -1.46
N ALA A 84 -0.24 6.54 -0.86
CA ALA A 84 -1.21 5.45 -0.75
C ALA A 84 -2.43 5.80 0.11
N TYR A 85 -2.29 6.74 1.03
CA TYR A 85 -3.35 7.14 1.97
C TYR A 85 -4.17 8.35 1.48
N CYS A 86 -3.83 8.90 0.32
CA CYS A 86 -4.42 10.14 -0.19
C CYS A 86 -5.43 9.91 -1.33
N GLY A 87 -5.73 8.65 -1.67
CA GLY A 87 -6.60 8.32 -2.78
C GLY A 87 -7.52 7.15 -2.47
N TYR A 88 -8.72 7.19 -3.03
CA TYR A 88 -9.72 6.14 -2.94
C TYR A 88 -10.09 5.69 -4.35
N TYR A 89 -10.27 4.38 -4.52
CA TYR A 89 -10.90 3.80 -5.69
C TYR A 89 -12.33 3.40 -5.33
N ALA A 90 -13.30 4.23 -5.72
CA ALA A 90 -14.72 3.96 -5.51
C ALA A 90 -15.28 3.19 -6.71
N THR A 91 -16.06 2.15 -6.44
CA THR A 91 -16.69 1.34 -7.48
C THR A 91 -18.03 0.77 -7.00
N GLU A 92 -18.95 0.57 -7.94
CA GLU A 92 -20.28 0.03 -7.71
C GLU A 92 -20.26 -1.50 -7.71
N VAL A 93 -21.07 -2.10 -6.84
CA VAL A 93 -21.43 -3.51 -6.95
C VAL A 93 -22.46 -3.66 -8.07
N LEU A 94 -22.13 -4.46 -9.08
CA LEU A 94 -22.99 -4.74 -10.24
C LEU A 94 -23.86 -5.97 -10.02
N ASP A 95 -23.31 -6.97 -9.33
CA ASP A 95 -23.98 -8.24 -9.10
C ASP A 95 -23.47 -8.90 -7.82
N VAL A 96 -24.34 -9.71 -7.19
CA VAL A 96 -24.02 -10.53 -6.03
C VAL A 96 -24.44 -11.96 -6.33
N LYS A 97 -23.51 -12.90 -6.24
CA LYS A 97 -23.75 -14.30 -6.58
C LYS A 97 -23.09 -15.26 -5.62
N ALA A 98 -23.70 -16.43 -5.46
CA ALA A 98 -23.09 -17.57 -4.80
C ALA A 98 -22.50 -18.53 -5.86
N SER A 99 -21.29 -19.02 -5.60
CA SER A 99 -20.60 -19.98 -6.46
C SER A 99 -19.79 -20.93 -5.60
N HIS A 100 -20.01 -22.24 -5.73
CA HIS A 100 -19.30 -23.28 -4.98
C HIS A 100 -19.28 -23.07 -3.44
N GLY A 101 -20.35 -22.49 -2.88
CA GLY A 101 -20.46 -22.23 -1.44
C GLY A 101 -19.79 -20.93 -0.97
N GLU A 102 -19.21 -20.14 -1.86
CA GLU A 102 -18.67 -18.81 -1.58
C GLU A 102 -19.53 -17.72 -2.22
N GLU A 103 -19.63 -16.56 -1.58
CA GLU A 103 -20.33 -15.39 -2.11
C GLU A 103 -19.35 -14.41 -2.74
N PHE A 104 -19.76 -13.81 -3.86
CA PHE A 104 -18.97 -12.84 -4.60
C PHE A 104 -19.79 -11.60 -4.91
N ALA A 105 -19.19 -10.44 -4.69
CA ALA A 105 -19.66 -9.16 -5.20
C ALA A 105 -18.82 -8.79 -6.43
N VAL A 106 -19.48 -8.71 -7.59
CA VAL A 106 -18.87 -8.29 -8.85
C VAL A 106 -18.89 -6.78 -8.91
N LEU A 107 -17.72 -6.16 -8.99
CA LEU A 107 -17.53 -4.72 -8.98
C LEU A 107 -17.36 -4.17 -10.39
N ARG A 108 -17.79 -2.93 -10.61
CA ARG A 108 -17.48 -2.19 -11.84
C ARG A 108 -15.96 -1.97 -11.96
N GLY A 109 -15.41 -2.16 -13.15
CA GLY A 109 -13.97 -2.13 -13.36
C GLY A 109 -13.28 -3.38 -12.84
N GLY A 110 -12.12 -3.23 -12.19
CA GLY A 110 -11.35 -4.36 -11.68
C GLY A 110 -9.87 -4.06 -11.51
N THR A 111 -9.05 -5.10 -11.45
CA THR A 111 -7.60 -5.02 -11.32
C THR A 111 -6.88 -4.37 -12.51
N HIS A 112 -7.57 -4.17 -13.63
CA HIS A 112 -7.09 -3.34 -14.74
C HIS A 112 -7.14 -1.83 -14.40
N HIS A 113 -8.00 -1.39 -13.48
CA HIS A 113 -7.99 -0.04 -12.92
C HIS A 113 -7.08 0.04 -11.68
N LEU A 114 -7.27 -0.88 -10.73
CA LEU A 114 -6.51 -0.94 -9.48
C LEU A 114 -5.69 -2.23 -9.41
N ARG A 115 -4.50 -2.21 -10.01
CA ARG A 115 -3.66 -3.42 -10.17
C ARG A 115 -2.89 -3.83 -8.91
N THR A 116 -2.76 -2.94 -7.92
CA THR A 116 -1.92 -3.14 -6.73
C THR A 116 -2.21 -4.45 -5.99
N PRO A 117 -3.47 -4.82 -5.69
CA PRO A 117 -3.81 -6.06 -4.98
C PRO A 117 -3.31 -7.30 -5.72
N ALA A 118 -3.58 -7.39 -7.02
CA ALA A 118 -3.15 -8.50 -7.87
C ALA A 118 -1.61 -8.55 -8.03
N ALA A 119 -0.96 -7.39 -8.18
CA ALA A 119 0.50 -7.31 -8.37
C ALA A 119 1.29 -7.63 -7.09
N LYS A 120 0.69 -7.42 -5.93
CA LYS A 120 1.33 -7.59 -4.62
C LYS A 120 0.83 -8.80 -3.84
N GLY A 121 -0.28 -9.40 -4.27
CA GLY A 121 -0.86 -10.58 -3.63
C GLY A 121 -1.46 -10.29 -2.26
N HIS A 122 -2.12 -9.15 -2.08
CA HIS A 122 -2.86 -8.81 -0.86
C HIS A 122 -4.31 -8.49 -1.17
N ASP A 123 -5.16 -8.57 -0.15
CA ASP A 123 -6.51 -8.03 -0.21
C ASP A 123 -6.47 -6.50 -0.10
N GLN A 124 -7.25 -5.81 -0.93
CA GLN A 124 -7.37 -4.36 -0.86
C GLN A 124 -8.26 -3.96 0.33
N PRO A 125 -7.78 -3.07 1.24
CA PRO A 125 -8.64 -2.44 2.22
C PRO A 125 -9.81 -1.74 1.55
N CYS A 126 -11.02 -2.01 2.05
CA CYS A 126 -12.24 -1.43 1.53
C CYS A 126 -13.28 -1.20 2.61
N ALA A 127 -14.12 -0.20 2.36
CA ALA A 127 -15.31 0.10 3.12
C ALA A 127 -16.53 -0.02 2.19
N VAL A 128 -17.67 -0.44 2.73
CA VAL A 128 -18.94 -0.48 1.99
C VAL A 128 -19.72 0.79 2.31
N VAL A 129 -19.97 1.59 1.28
CA VAL A 129 -20.83 2.78 1.39
C VAL A 129 -22.23 2.38 0.95
N PRO A 130 -23.24 2.39 1.84
CA PRO A 130 -24.59 2.01 1.49
C PRO A 130 -25.21 3.04 0.54
N VAL A 131 -26.00 2.54 -0.42
CA VAL A 131 -26.76 3.36 -1.36
C VAL A 131 -28.20 2.87 -1.33
N ASP A 132 -29.14 3.69 -0.86
CA ASP A 132 -30.54 3.25 -0.72
C ASP A 132 -31.26 3.16 -2.07
N ALA A 133 -30.87 3.99 -3.04
CA ALA A 133 -31.52 4.06 -4.34
C ALA A 133 -31.27 2.82 -5.20
N TRP A 134 -32.35 2.12 -5.59
CA TRP A 134 -32.30 1.00 -6.54
C TRP A 134 -33.34 1.22 -7.66
N PRO A 135 -32.94 1.79 -8.81
CA PRO A 135 -33.88 2.20 -9.85
C PRO A 135 -34.33 1.05 -10.77
N HIS A 136 -33.97 -0.19 -10.45
CA HIS A 136 -34.27 -1.34 -11.29
C HIS A 136 -35.55 -2.06 -10.84
N PRO A 137 -36.34 -2.62 -11.77
CA PRO A 137 -37.60 -3.29 -11.45
C PRO A 137 -37.42 -4.69 -10.82
N TRP A 138 -36.20 -5.23 -10.77
CA TRP A 138 -35.90 -6.50 -10.12
C TRP A 138 -35.30 -6.29 -8.72
N PRO A 139 -35.35 -7.29 -7.82
CA PRO A 139 -34.74 -7.19 -6.50
C PRO A 139 -33.25 -6.89 -6.57
N ARG A 140 -32.75 -6.10 -5.62
CA ARG A 140 -31.31 -5.86 -5.45
C ARG A 140 -30.65 -7.13 -4.92
N GLY A 141 -29.52 -7.51 -5.52
CA GLY A 141 -28.66 -8.58 -4.99
C GLY A 141 -28.16 -8.23 -3.59
N ALA A 142 -28.25 -9.19 -2.67
CA ALA A 142 -27.80 -9.04 -1.30
C ALA A 142 -26.99 -10.28 -0.91
N LEU A 143 -26.00 -10.08 -0.04
CA LEU A 143 -25.24 -11.16 0.55
C LEU A 143 -26.09 -11.86 1.61
N ALA A 144 -26.03 -13.17 1.68
CA ALA A 144 -26.60 -13.98 2.75
C ALA A 144 -25.67 -14.03 3.98
N GLY A 145 -24.36 -13.93 3.77
CA GLY A 145 -23.32 -13.93 4.80
C GLY A 145 -22.68 -12.56 5.05
N GLU A 146 -21.78 -12.53 6.02
CA GLU A 146 -21.05 -11.30 6.39
C GLU A 146 -19.83 -11.00 5.52
N ARG A 147 -19.44 -11.94 4.65
CA ARG A 147 -18.20 -11.86 3.85
C ARG A 147 -18.43 -12.25 2.42
N ALA A 148 -17.73 -11.58 1.52
CA ALA A 148 -17.72 -11.91 0.10
C ALA A 148 -16.35 -11.68 -0.54
N GLY A 149 -16.08 -12.42 -1.61
CA GLY A 149 -15.01 -12.10 -2.54
C GLY A 149 -15.39 -10.86 -3.38
N LEU A 150 -14.51 -9.87 -3.40
CA LEU A 150 -14.64 -8.67 -4.24
C LEU A 150 -13.86 -8.89 -5.53
N VAL A 151 -14.57 -9.03 -6.64
CA VAL A 151 -14.00 -9.36 -7.96
C VAL A 151 -14.38 -8.31 -8.99
N GLY A 152 -13.55 -8.12 -10.01
CA GLY A 152 -13.86 -7.21 -11.12
C GLY A 152 -14.61 -7.89 -12.27
N GLN A 153 -14.78 -7.16 -13.37
CA GLN A 153 -15.53 -7.59 -14.55
C GLN A 153 -14.71 -8.40 -15.56
N LEU A 154 -13.40 -8.57 -15.35
CA LEU A 154 -12.57 -9.29 -16.32
C LEU A 154 -12.92 -10.78 -16.31
N CYS A 155 -12.85 -11.41 -17.48
CA CYS A 155 -13.05 -12.85 -17.66
C CYS A 155 -11.81 -13.65 -17.20
N THR A 156 -11.35 -13.43 -15.98
CA THR A 156 -10.22 -14.15 -15.39
C THR A 156 -10.39 -14.31 -13.88
N PRO A 157 -10.11 -15.50 -13.32
CA PRO A 157 -10.16 -15.72 -11.88
C PRO A 157 -9.08 -14.93 -11.10
N LYS A 158 -8.17 -14.24 -11.82
CA LYS A 158 -7.15 -13.36 -11.22
C LYS A 158 -7.67 -11.95 -10.92
N ASP A 159 -8.88 -11.61 -11.37
CA ASP A 159 -9.46 -10.28 -11.19
C ASP A 159 -10.11 -10.12 -9.81
N VAL A 160 -9.28 -10.25 -8.79
CA VAL A 160 -9.67 -10.24 -7.38
C VAL A 160 -9.08 -9.00 -6.72
N LEU A 161 -9.94 -8.17 -6.12
CA LEU A 161 -9.53 -7.03 -5.31
C LEU A 161 -9.38 -7.42 -3.84
N ALA A 162 -10.26 -8.27 -3.31
CA ALA A 162 -10.17 -8.84 -1.97
C ALA A 162 -10.88 -10.20 -1.93
N ARG A 163 -10.36 -11.16 -1.17
CA ARG A 163 -10.90 -12.53 -1.13
C ARG A 163 -12.05 -12.73 -0.15
N ALA A 164 -12.03 -12.02 0.98
CA ALA A 164 -13.01 -12.20 2.05
C ALA A 164 -13.30 -10.87 2.78
N ALA A 165 -13.74 -9.87 2.03
CA ALA A 165 -14.09 -8.56 2.59
C ALA A 165 -15.39 -8.65 3.40
N ARG A 166 -15.49 -7.88 4.49
CA ARG A 166 -16.72 -7.76 5.27
C ARG A 166 -17.73 -6.87 4.54
N ALA A 167 -19.00 -7.30 4.56
CA ALA A 167 -20.12 -6.62 3.91
C ALA A 167 -20.54 -5.31 4.62
N SER A 168 -20.18 -5.14 5.89
CA SER A 168 -20.44 -3.94 6.68
C SER A 168 -19.14 -3.39 7.23
N THR A 169 -18.56 -2.43 6.52
CA THR A 169 -17.44 -1.63 7.00
C THR A 169 -17.78 -0.18 6.76
N SER A 170 -18.22 0.52 7.81
CA SER A 170 -18.37 1.97 7.80
C SER A 170 -17.01 2.64 7.86
N PHE A 171 -16.85 3.77 7.17
CA PHE A 171 -15.74 4.68 7.45
C PHE A 171 -15.92 5.22 8.88
N GLY A 172 -14.90 5.06 9.72
CA GLY A 172 -14.75 5.78 10.98
C GLY A 172 -13.87 7.01 10.77
#